data_AF-A0A534U9V2-F1
#
_entry.id   AF-A0A534U9V2-F1
#
_cell.length_a   1.000
_cell.length_b   1.000
_cell.length_c   1.000
_cell.angle_alpha   90.00
_cell.angle_beta   90.00
_cell.angle_gamma   90.00
#
_symmetry.space_group_name_H-M   'P 1'
#
loop_
_entity.id
_entity.type
_entity.pdbx_description
1 polymer ?
#
loop_
_entity_poly.entity_id
_entity_poly.type
_entity_poly.pdbx_seq_one_letter_code
_entity_poly.pdbx_strand_id
1 'polypeptide(L)'
;MSRVYNSLKLKIQDTLQWGKINSMPLARVKSTNALSLNHEMEGLEKLVADRIGKLKAAVKAGEAMVEEARQAEHLVCNRKADIAALEAKLKEREETIQRKDSSRQALESELKEKEKLTRQKDSTIKELEQKLAATVQQFEGMAKDKQELLTRRDAEINDLKSQLKRLTKGIGEMSSFFRQAEALADIEGQDVSTAAQNEPVDEVEEKPVAVQSNIARVTPIVADAAGEMVSPEIFQRIINELAEVTNVMALLASLFVHKQAKALGESVEKFPRTRLPELLEGLVKEISDENRQIDFRQRLAQSAQITLN
;
A
#
# COMPACT_ATOMS: atom_id res chain seq x y z
N MET A 1 -60.71 -25.73 8.28
CA MET A 1 -61.39 -25.65 9.60
C MET A 1 -62.21 -26.89 9.98
N SER A 2 -62.99 -27.52 9.08
CA SER A 2 -63.91 -28.65 9.40
C SER A 2 -63.34 -29.78 10.28
N ARG A 3 -62.07 -30.19 10.06
CA ARG A 3 -61.44 -31.31 10.80
C ARG A 3 -61.35 -31.08 12.32
N VAL A 4 -61.11 -29.84 12.77
CA VAL A 4 -61.02 -29.49 14.20
C VAL A 4 -62.41 -29.47 14.84
N TYR A 5 -63.41 -28.94 14.12
CA TYR A 5 -64.80 -28.86 14.59
C TYR A 5 -65.41 -30.25 14.80
N ASN A 6 -65.17 -31.17 13.87
CA ASN A 6 -65.62 -32.57 14.01
C ASN A 6 -64.89 -33.31 15.14
N SER A 7 -63.59 -33.07 15.33
CA SER A 7 -62.82 -33.66 16.43
C SER A 7 -63.31 -33.15 17.79
N LEU A 8 -63.61 -31.85 17.90
CA LEU A 8 -64.21 -31.26 19.11
C LEU A 8 -65.61 -31.84 19.37
N LYS A 9 -66.46 -31.96 18.35
CA LYS A 9 -67.79 -32.57 18.47
C LYS A 9 -67.72 -34.03 18.94
N LEU A 10 -66.81 -34.83 18.37
CA LEU A 10 -66.62 -36.22 18.77
C LEU A 10 -66.14 -36.33 20.23
N LYS A 11 -65.16 -35.51 20.61
CA LYS A 11 -64.60 -35.48 21.97
C LYS A 11 -65.62 -34.99 23.01
N ILE A 12 -66.49 -34.04 22.65
CA ILE A 12 -67.66 -33.63 23.43
C ILE A 12 -68.66 -34.79 23.54
N GLN A 13 -68.91 -35.53 22.47
CA GLN A 13 -69.86 -36.65 22.46
C GLN A 13 -69.37 -37.85 23.29
N ASP A 14 -68.07 -38.10 23.32
CA ASP A 14 -67.43 -39.10 24.20
C ASP A 14 -67.50 -38.67 25.68
N THR A 15 -67.29 -37.38 26.01
CA THR A 15 -67.48 -36.86 27.37
C THR A 15 -68.95 -36.67 27.77
N LEU A 16 -69.88 -36.66 26.80
CA LEU A 16 -71.34 -36.71 26.97
C LEU A 16 -71.93 -38.12 26.77
N GLN A 17 -71.12 -39.16 26.96
CA GLN A 17 -71.62 -40.42 27.52
C GLN A 17 -72.10 -40.17 28.97
N TRP A 18 -73.24 -39.48 29.08
CA TRP A 18 -73.95 -39.20 30.31
C TRP A 18 -74.05 -40.49 31.11
N GLY A 19 -73.48 -40.50 32.32
CA GLY A 19 -73.29 -41.70 33.12
C GLY A 19 -74.57 -42.54 33.15
N LYS A 20 -74.51 -43.68 32.45
CA LYS A 20 -75.57 -44.68 32.28
C LYS A 20 -76.46 -44.68 33.51
N ILE A 21 -77.71 -44.20 33.34
CA ILE A 21 -78.55 -43.74 34.46
C ILE A 21 -78.49 -44.76 35.59
N ASN A 22 -77.73 -44.43 36.64
CA ASN A 22 -77.83 -45.13 37.90
C ASN A 22 -79.19 -44.72 38.44
N SER A 23 -80.20 -45.47 38.03
CA SER A 23 -81.58 -45.37 38.48
C SER A 23 -81.54 -45.62 39.98
N MET A 24 -81.35 -44.55 40.74
CA MET A 24 -81.48 -44.59 42.19
C MET A 24 -82.89 -45.09 42.46
N PRO A 25 -83.05 -46.12 43.32
CA PRO A 25 -84.38 -46.58 43.67
C PRO A 25 -85.12 -45.40 44.28
N LEU A 26 -86.17 -44.93 43.60
CA LEU A 26 -87.00 -43.85 44.10
C LEU A 26 -87.55 -44.31 45.45
N ALA A 27 -87.16 -43.62 46.53
CA ALA A 27 -87.49 -44.04 47.88
C ALA A 27 -89.01 -44.17 48.00
N ARG A 28 -89.50 -45.41 48.17
CA ARG A 28 -90.93 -45.69 48.30
C ARG A 28 -91.38 -45.17 49.67
N VAL A 29 -91.86 -43.94 49.70
CA VAL A 29 -92.46 -43.31 50.89
C VAL A 29 -93.62 -44.18 51.37
N LYS A 30 -93.38 -44.99 52.41
CA LYS A 30 -94.44 -45.61 53.19
C LYS A 30 -95.01 -44.54 54.11
N SER A 31 -96.32 -44.37 54.09
CA SER A 31 -97.02 -43.48 55.04
C SER A 31 -96.78 -43.96 56.48
N THR A 32 -95.91 -43.25 57.20
CA THR A 32 -95.65 -43.43 58.63
C THR A 32 -95.28 -42.07 59.26
N ASN A 33 -95.73 -41.88 60.50
CA ASN A 33 -95.56 -40.73 61.41
C ASN A 33 -94.65 -39.57 60.97
N ALA A 34 -95.18 -38.34 61.06
CA ALA A 34 -94.56 -37.08 60.62
C ALA A 34 -93.12 -36.81 61.12
N LEU A 35 -92.71 -37.40 62.26
CA LEU A 35 -91.33 -37.31 62.76
C LEU A 35 -90.29 -37.98 61.83
N SER A 36 -90.69 -39.02 61.08
CA SER A 36 -89.80 -39.72 60.13
C SER A 36 -89.51 -38.86 58.89
N LEU A 37 -90.52 -38.12 58.42
CA LEU A 37 -90.40 -37.26 57.24
C LEU A 37 -89.41 -36.10 57.48
N ASN A 38 -89.41 -35.53 58.69
CA ASN A 38 -88.44 -34.50 59.07
C ASN A 38 -87.00 -35.02 59.06
N HIS A 39 -86.76 -36.25 59.50
CA HIS A 39 -85.42 -36.84 59.48
C HIS A 39 -84.91 -37.13 58.06
N GLU A 40 -85.79 -37.58 57.15
CA GLU A 40 -85.45 -37.72 55.73
C GLU A 40 -85.21 -36.36 55.06
N MET A 41 -85.99 -35.32 55.42
CA MET A 41 -85.81 -33.95 54.93
C MET A 41 -84.44 -33.38 55.36
N GLU A 42 -84.07 -33.52 56.63
CA GLU A 42 -82.77 -33.09 57.16
C GLU A 42 -81.61 -33.84 56.48
N GLY A 43 -81.80 -35.13 56.17
CA GLY A 43 -80.86 -35.93 55.38
C GLY A 43 -80.70 -35.43 53.94
N LEU A 44 -81.79 -35.03 53.28
CA LEU A 44 -81.76 -34.44 51.94
C LEU A 44 -81.13 -33.04 51.95
N GLU A 45 -81.44 -32.20 52.93
CA GLU A 45 -80.84 -30.88 53.09
C GLU A 45 -79.32 -30.99 53.26
N LYS A 46 -78.86 -31.90 54.13
CA LYS A 46 -77.44 -32.20 54.32
C LYS A 46 -76.76 -32.70 53.03
N LEU A 47 -77.43 -33.54 52.25
CA LEU A 47 -76.93 -34.03 50.95
C LEU A 47 -76.85 -32.90 49.91
N VAL A 48 -77.84 -32.01 49.86
CA VAL A 48 -77.85 -30.85 48.96
C VAL A 48 -76.74 -29.86 49.35
N ALA A 49 -76.58 -29.59 50.65
CA ALA A 49 -75.50 -28.75 51.17
C ALA A 49 -74.10 -29.30 50.83
N ASP A 50 -73.87 -30.61 51.01
CA ASP A 50 -72.63 -31.29 50.62
C ASP A 50 -72.37 -31.21 49.10
N ARG A 51 -73.40 -31.46 48.27
CA ARG A 51 -73.28 -31.37 46.81
C ARG A 51 -73.01 -29.93 46.34
N ILE A 52 -73.64 -28.93 46.95
CA ILE A 52 -73.38 -27.50 46.68
C ILE A 52 -71.96 -27.13 47.14
N GLY A 53 -71.50 -27.62 48.29
CA GLY A 53 -70.14 -27.42 48.78
C GLY A 53 -69.09 -27.98 47.83
N LYS A 54 -69.29 -29.22 47.37
CA LYS A 54 -68.45 -29.89 46.36
C LYS A 54 -68.46 -29.15 45.02
N LEU A 55 -69.62 -28.70 44.54
CA LEU A 55 -69.73 -27.90 43.32
C LEU A 55 -68.98 -26.56 43.46
N LYS A 56 -69.13 -25.86 44.60
CA LYS A 56 -68.45 -24.59 44.88
C LYS A 56 -66.93 -24.76 44.94
N ALA A 57 -66.43 -25.87 45.48
CA ALA A 57 -65.01 -26.21 45.47
C ALA A 57 -64.51 -26.51 44.04
N ALA A 58 -65.26 -27.29 43.26
CA ALA A 58 -64.92 -27.60 41.86
C ALA A 58 -64.94 -26.36 40.95
N VAL A 59 -65.89 -25.44 41.13
CA VAL A 59 -65.92 -24.15 40.42
C VAL A 59 -64.70 -23.31 40.75
N LYS A 60 -64.35 -23.14 42.03
CA LYS A 60 -63.14 -22.42 42.44
C LYS A 60 -61.84 -23.03 41.89
N ALA A 61 -61.76 -24.36 41.85
CA ALA A 61 -60.63 -25.05 41.23
C ALA A 61 -60.57 -24.79 39.72
N GLY A 62 -61.71 -24.84 39.03
CA GLY A 62 -61.82 -24.50 37.62
C GLY A 62 -61.45 -23.05 37.30
N GLU A 63 -61.88 -22.09 38.12
CA GLU A 63 -61.51 -20.67 38.02
C GLU A 63 -59.99 -20.48 38.14
N ALA A 64 -59.36 -21.13 39.12
CA ALA A 64 -57.90 -21.09 39.29
C ALA A 64 -57.15 -21.71 38.10
N MET A 65 -57.61 -22.86 37.60
CA MET A 65 -57.01 -23.51 36.41
C MET A 65 -57.18 -22.66 35.13
N VAL A 66 -58.29 -21.95 34.98
CA VAL A 66 -58.51 -21.03 33.84
C VAL A 66 -57.57 -19.83 33.93
N GLU A 67 -57.28 -19.32 35.12
CA GLU A 67 -56.34 -18.20 35.28
C GLU A 67 -54.88 -18.64 35.08
N GLU A 68 -54.49 -19.83 35.55
CA GLU A 68 -53.19 -20.44 35.22
C GLU A 68 -53.02 -20.63 33.70
N ALA A 69 -54.07 -21.07 33.01
CA ALA A 69 -54.07 -21.20 31.55
C ALA A 69 -53.85 -19.84 30.85
N ARG A 70 -54.49 -18.75 31.32
CA ARG A 70 -54.24 -17.39 30.77
C ARG A 70 -52.81 -16.93 30.98
N GLN A 71 -52.23 -17.19 32.15
CA GLN A 71 -50.83 -16.85 32.43
C GLN A 71 -49.88 -17.64 31.52
N ALA A 72 -50.17 -18.93 31.28
CA ALA A 72 -49.43 -19.76 30.33
C ALA A 72 -49.56 -19.25 28.88
N GLU A 73 -50.75 -18.83 28.45
CA GLU A 73 -50.98 -18.23 27.12
C GLU A 73 -50.18 -16.93 26.94
N HIS A 74 -50.17 -16.03 27.94
CA HIS A 74 -49.34 -14.82 27.93
C HIS A 74 -47.84 -15.16 27.82
N LEU A 75 -47.35 -16.14 28.58
CA LEU A 75 -45.96 -16.59 28.51
C LEU A 75 -45.60 -17.17 27.13
N VAL A 76 -46.53 -17.92 26.51
CA VAL A 76 -46.35 -18.44 25.14
C VAL A 76 -46.32 -17.33 24.10
N CYS A 77 -47.16 -16.29 24.22
CA CYS A 77 -47.11 -15.12 23.35
C CYS A 77 -45.78 -14.37 23.47
N ASN A 78 -45.30 -14.11 24.69
CA ASN A 78 -44.02 -13.44 24.91
C ASN A 78 -42.85 -14.25 24.31
N ARG A 79 -42.78 -15.55 24.59
CA ARG A 79 -41.75 -16.44 24.04
C ARG A 79 -41.79 -16.52 22.51
N LYS A 80 -42.98 -16.48 21.88
CA LYS A 80 -43.10 -16.41 20.41
C LYS A 80 -42.53 -15.11 19.84
N ALA A 81 -42.76 -13.97 20.52
CA ALA A 81 -42.18 -12.70 20.12
C ALA A 81 -40.64 -12.71 20.26
N ASP A 82 -40.11 -13.27 21.35
CA ASP A 82 -38.67 -13.42 21.57
C ASP A 82 -38.02 -14.31 20.50
N ILE A 83 -38.64 -15.44 20.15
CA ILE A 83 -38.16 -16.34 19.08
C ILE A 83 -38.11 -15.60 17.74
N ALA A 84 -39.19 -14.91 17.34
CA ALA A 84 -39.22 -14.15 16.09
C ALA A 84 -38.17 -13.03 16.05
N ALA A 85 -37.92 -12.36 17.18
CA ALA A 85 -36.88 -11.34 17.30
C ALA A 85 -35.45 -11.94 17.23
N LEU A 86 -35.24 -13.15 17.73
CA LEU A 86 -33.97 -13.88 17.60
C LEU A 86 -33.75 -14.40 16.18
N GLU A 87 -34.78 -14.94 15.52
CA GLU A 87 -34.74 -15.38 14.12
C GLU A 87 -34.37 -14.21 13.18
N ALA A 88 -34.97 -13.04 13.37
CA ALA A 88 -34.64 -11.84 12.61
C ALA A 88 -33.16 -11.43 12.80
N LYS A 89 -32.66 -11.41 14.04
CA LYS A 89 -31.24 -11.11 14.36
C LYS A 89 -30.27 -12.15 13.82
N LEU A 90 -30.65 -13.42 13.78
CA LEU A 90 -29.85 -14.48 13.17
C LEU A 90 -29.77 -14.28 11.65
N LYS A 91 -30.87 -13.95 10.99
CA LYS A 91 -30.90 -13.66 9.55
C LYS A 91 -30.04 -12.45 9.19
N GLU A 92 -30.14 -11.36 9.94
CA GLU A 92 -29.33 -10.15 9.73
C GLU A 92 -27.82 -10.44 9.85
N ARG A 93 -27.44 -11.27 10.84
CA ARG A 93 -26.05 -11.72 11.03
C ARG A 93 -25.57 -12.61 9.88
N GLU A 94 -26.41 -13.54 9.43
CA GLU A 94 -26.11 -14.42 8.30
C GLU A 94 -25.89 -13.62 7.01
N GLU A 95 -26.78 -12.69 6.68
CA GLU A 95 -26.61 -11.77 5.54
C GLU A 95 -25.35 -10.90 5.66
N THR A 96 -24.95 -10.55 6.88
CA THR A 96 -23.71 -9.79 7.15
C THR A 96 -22.46 -10.66 6.99
N ILE A 97 -22.52 -11.95 7.37
CA ILE A 97 -21.45 -12.93 7.16
C ILE A 97 -21.28 -13.17 5.66
N GLN A 98 -22.36 -13.46 4.93
CA GLN A 98 -22.33 -13.68 3.48
C GLN A 98 -21.79 -12.48 2.69
N ARG A 99 -22.14 -11.24 3.08
CA ARG A 99 -21.55 -10.01 2.53
C ARG A 99 -20.05 -9.92 2.78
N LYS A 100 -19.59 -10.25 4.01
CA LYS A 100 -18.16 -10.27 4.36
C LYS A 100 -17.40 -11.36 3.62
N ASP A 101 -17.96 -12.55 3.46
CA ASP A 101 -17.32 -13.65 2.75
C ASP A 101 -17.22 -13.38 1.24
N SER A 102 -18.23 -12.77 0.65
CA SER A 102 -18.19 -12.33 -0.76
C SER A 102 -17.12 -11.24 -0.97
N SER A 103 -17.02 -10.27 -0.05
CA SER A 103 -15.97 -9.25 -0.07
C SER A 103 -14.57 -9.84 0.15
N ARG A 104 -14.43 -10.80 1.07
CA ARG A 104 -13.19 -11.54 1.32
C ARG A 104 -12.75 -12.33 0.09
N GLN A 105 -13.65 -13.04 -0.58
CA GLN A 105 -13.36 -13.79 -1.80
C GLN A 105 -12.90 -12.85 -2.95
N ALA A 106 -13.51 -11.67 -3.09
CA ALA A 106 -13.07 -10.66 -4.04
C ALA A 106 -11.62 -10.20 -3.76
N LEU A 107 -11.32 -9.84 -2.50
CA LEU A 107 -9.98 -9.44 -2.08
C LEU A 107 -8.94 -10.56 -2.23
N GLU A 108 -9.29 -11.81 -1.90
CA GLU A 108 -8.43 -12.98 -2.13
C GLU A 108 -8.12 -13.20 -3.62
N SER A 109 -9.06 -12.88 -4.52
CA SER A 109 -8.84 -12.96 -5.97
C SER A 109 -7.94 -11.85 -6.50
N GLU A 110 -8.12 -10.62 -6.02
CA GLU A 110 -7.27 -9.47 -6.39
C GLU A 110 -5.84 -9.67 -5.89
N LEU A 111 -5.66 -10.22 -4.68
CA LEU A 111 -4.35 -10.54 -4.11
C LEU A 111 -3.62 -11.57 -4.98
N LYS A 112 -4.30 -12.64 -5.43
CA LYS A 112 -3.71 -13.67 -6.30
C LYS A 112 -3.27 -13.13 -7.65
N GLU A 113 -4.07 -12.27 -8.29
CA GLU A 113 -3.67 -11.65 -9.58
C GLU A 113 -2.53 -10.64 -9.39
N LYS A 114 -2.50 -9.86 -8.30
CA LYS A 114 -1.36 -9.00 -7.96
C LYS A 114 -0.09 -9.81 -7.68
N GLU A 115 -0.17 -10.91 -6.93
CA GLU A 115 0.97 -11.79 -6.66
C GLU A 115 1.54 -12.38 -7.96
N LYS A 116 0.67 -12.87 -8.84
CA LYS A 116 1.05 -13.38 -10.17
C LYS A 116 1.71 -12.31 -11.04
N LEU A 117 1.18 -11.08 -11.06
CA LEU A 117 1.78 -9.95 -11.76
C LEU A 117 3.16 -9.57 -11.19
N THR A 118 3.33 -9.59 -9.87
CA THR A 118 4.63 -9.35 -9.22
C THR A 118 5.63 -10.43 -9.62
N ARG A 119 5.28 -11.73 -9.51
CA ARG A 119 6.14 -12.84 -9.94
C ARG A 119 6.55 -12.75 -11.42
N GLN A 120 5.65 -12.27 -12.29
CA GLN A 120 5.96 -12.00 -13.70
C GLN A 120 6.95 -10.85 -13.86
N LYS A 121 6.75 -9.73 -13.14
CA LYS A 121 7.68 -8.59 -13.15
C LYS A 121 9.06 -8.95 -12.60
N ASP A 122 9.14 -9.71 -11.50
CA ASP A 122 10.41 -10.16 -10.94
C ASP A 122 11.18 -11.05 -11.94
N SER A 123 10.45 -11.90 -12.68
CA SER A 123 11.03 -12.74 -13.74
C SER A 123 11.58 -11.90 -14.90
N THR A 124 10.85 -10.88 -15.37
CA THR A 124 11.33 -10.00 -16.46
C THR A 124 12.46 -9.07 -16.01
N ILE A 125 12.44 -8.59 -14.76
CA ILE A 125 13.55 -7.83 -14.17
C ILE A 125 14.81 -8.69 -14.16
N LYS A 126 14.72 -9.93 -13.65
CA LYS A 126 15.86 -10.85 -13.62
C LYS A 126 16.42 -11.17 -15.00
N GLU A 127 15.56 -11.32 -16.01
CA GLU A 127 15.99 -11.52 -17.41
C GLU A 127 16.71 -10.28 -17.97
N LEU A 128 16.22 -9.07 -17.66
CA LEU A 128 16.87 -7.81 -18.05
C LEU A 128 18.20 -7.59 -17.33
N GLU A 129 18.28 -7.89 -16.04
CA GLU A 129 19.53 -7.86 -15.26
C GLU A 129 20.58 -8.82 -15.85
N GLN A 130 20.19 -10.04 -16.20
CA GLN A 130 21.08 -11.02 -16.84
C GLN A 130 21.57 -10.53 -18.22
N LYS A 131 20.68 -9.97 -19.05
CA LYS A 131 21.05 -9.39 -20.34
C LYS A 131 22.00 -8.20 -20.19
N LEU A 132 21.76 -7.32 -19.22
CA LEU A 132 22.63 -6.17 -18.95
C LEU A 132 24.00 -6.59 -18.39
N ALA A 133 24.04 -7.58 -17.49
CA ALA A 133 25.30 -8.14 -17.00
C ALA A 133 26.14 -8.73 -18.15
N ALA A 134 25.50 -9.45 -19.08
CA ALA A 134 26.18 -10.01 -20.25
C ALA A 134 26.73 -8.92 -21.20
N THR A 135 25.99 -7.84 -21.46
CA THR A 135 26.49 -6.74 -22.31
C THR A 135 27.58 -5.92 -21.63
N VAL A 136 27.53 -5.72 -20.31
CA VAL A 136 28.61 -5.12 -19.53
C VAL A 136 29.88 -5.96 -19.66
N GLN A 137 29.81 -7.28 -19.41
CA GLN A 137 30.96 -8.18 -19.58
C GLN A 137 31.53 -8.18 -21.01
N GLN A 138 30.67 -8.11 -22.02
CA GLN A 138 31.09 -7.98 -23.41
C GLN A 138 31.87 -6.68 -23.66
N PHE A 139 31.39 -5.55 -23.16
CA PHE A 139 32.06 -4.26 -23.31
C PHE A 139 33.36 -4.16 -22.49
N GLU A 140 33.41 -4.74 -21.28
CA GLU A 140 34.62 -4.86 -20.48
C GLU A 140 35.70 -5.67 -21.22
N GLY A 141 35.32 -6.79 -21.85
CA GLY A 141 36.20 -7.57 -22.72
C GLY A 141 36.73 -6.75 -23.90
N MET A 142 35.83 -6.12 -24.66
CA MET A 142 36.23 -5.26 -25.80
C MET A 142 37.11 -4.07 -25.40
N ALA A 143 36.92 -3.51 -24.20
CA ALA A 143 37.75 -2.43 -23.68
C ALA A 143 39.15 -2.95 -23.33
N LYS A 144 39.24 -4.13 -22.70
CA LYS A 144 40.52 -4.80 -22.40
C LYS A 144 41.29 -5.15 -23.66
N ASP A 145 40.66 -5.77 -24.66
CA ASP A 145 41.29 -6.13 -25.93
C ASP A 145 41.87 -4.90 -26.65
N LYS A 146 41.12 -3.79 -26.66
CA LYS A 146 41.58 -2.51 -27.20
C LYS A 146 42.75 -1.92 -26.39
N GLN A 147 42.71 -2.02 -25.07
CA GLN A 147 43.79 -1.54 -24.21
C GLN A 147 45.09 -2.33 -24.45
N GLU A 148 45.01 -3.66 -24.62
CA GLU A 148 46.15 -4.51 -24.97
C GLU A 148 46.70 -4.20 -26.36
N LEU A 149 45.82 -3.93 -27.35
CA LEU A 149 46.25 -3.50 -28.68
C LEU A 149 46.96 -2.13 -28.66
N LEU A 150 46.46 -1.18 -27.86
CA LEU A 150 47.10 0.13 -27.68
C LEU A 150 48.47 -0.01 -27.02
N THR A 151 48.61 -0.75 -25.91
CA THR A 151 49.92 -0.92 -25.27
C THR A 151 50.94 -1.60 -26.18
N ARG A 152 50.51 -2.54 -27.03
CA ARG A 152 51.37 -3.13 -28.08
C ARG A 152 51.81 -2.09 -29.12
N ARG A 153 50.90 -1.24 -29.58
CA ARG A 153 51.21 -0.15 -30.53
C ARG A 153 52.15 0.89 -29.92
N ASP A 154 51.95 1.25 -28.65
CA ASP A 154 52.84 2.17 -27.93
C ASP A 154 54.25 1.59 -27.78
N ALA A 155 54.37 0.28 -27.50
CA ALA A 155 55.67 -0.39 -27.46
C ALA A 155 56.38 -0.37 -28.84
N GLU A 156 55.64 -0.64 -29.92
CA GLU A 156 56.13 -0.61 -31.30
C GLU A 156 56.57 0.81 -31.72
N ILE A 157 55.80 1.84 -31.37
CA ILE A 157 56.15 3.25 -31.61
C ILE A 157 57.41 3.66 -30.83
N ASN A 158 57.54 3.21 -29.57
CA ASN A 158 58.73 3.52 -28.76
C ASN A 158 59.99 2.83 -29.26
N ASP A 159 59.90 1.61 -29.80
CA ASP A 159 61.01 0.95 -30.47
C ASP A 159 61.40 1.68 -31.76
N LEU A 160 60.44 1.96 -32.66
CA LEU A 160 60.69 2.71 -33.89
C LEU A 160 61.31 4.09 -33.63
N LYS A 161 60.85 4.81 -32.60
CA LYS A 161 61.43 6.08 -32.15
C LYS A 161 62.88 5.92 -31.66
N SER A 162 63.18 4.79 -31.01
CA SER A 162 64.53 4.45 -30.55
C SER A 162 65.45 4.04 -31.70
N GLN A 163 64.93 3.36 -32.72
CA GLN A 163 65.65 3.08 -33.97
C GLN A 163 65.95 4.37 -34.74
N LEU A 164 64.95 5.25 -34.92
CA LEU A 164 65.09 6.53 -35.60
C LEU A 164 66.16 7.41 -34.93
N LYS A 165 66.13 7.55 -33.59
CA LYS A 165 67.15 8.29 -32.84
C LYS A 165 68.57 7.74 -33.08
N ARG A 166 68.71 6.41 -33.22
CA ARG A 166 69.99 5.75 -33.50
C ARG A 166 70.48 6.05 -34.92
N LEU A 167 69.57 6.00 -35.90
CA LEU A 167 69.85 6.36 -37.30
C LEU A 167 70.23 7.84 -37.45
N THR A 168 69.46 8.76 -36.84
CA THR A 168 69.77 10.20 -36.83
C THR A 168 71.16 10.48 -36.23
N LYS A 169 71.53 9.80 -35.14
CA LYS A 169 72.88 9.91 -34.55
C LYS A 169 73.96 9.44 -35.53
N GLY A 170 73.78 8.25 -36.13
CA GLY A 170 74.73 7.70 -37.11
C GLY A 170 74.90 8.57 -38.36
N ILE A 171 73.82 9.19 -38.85
CA ILE A 171 73.88 10.16 -39.96
C ILE A 171 74.69 11.40 -39.52
N GLY A 172 74.41 11.97 -38.34
CA GLY A 172 75.16 13.12 -37.83
C GLY A 172 76.66 12.84 -37.65
N GLU A 173 77.00 11.66 -37.13
CA GLU A 173 78.38 11.17 -37.05
C GLU A 173 79.01 11.07 -38.45
N MET A 174 78.34 10.42 -39.40
CA MET A 174 78.80 10.28 -40.80
C MET A 174 79.04 11.64 -41.49
N SER A 175 78.11 12.58 -41.34
CA SER A 175 78.24 13.94 -41.89
C SER A 175 79.40 14.72 -41.26
N SER A 176 79.70 14.48 -39.98
CA SER A 176 80.87 15.08 -39.32
C SER A 176 82.19 14.51 -39.85
N PHE A 177 82.27 13.19 -40.07
CA PHE A 177 83.42 12.56 -40.73
C PHE A 177 83.61 13.08 -42.16
N PHE A 178 82.52 13.26 -42.93
CA PHE A 178 82.60 13.76 -44.30
C PHE A 178 83.16 15.20 -44.34
N ARG A 179 82.65 16.11 -43.51
CA ARG A 179 83.22 17.48 -43.38
C ARG A 179 84.68 17.48 -42.93
N GLN A 180 85.08 16.52 -42.08
CA GLN A 180 86.47 16.40 -41.64
C GLN A 180 87.38 15.90 -42.76
N ALA A 181 86.92 14.98 -43.61
CA ALA A 181 87.65 14.49 -44.77
C ALA A 181 87.74 15.55 -45.88
N GLU A 182 86.66 16.29 -46.14
CA GLU A 182 86.59 17.42 -47.08
C GLU A 182 87.57 18.53 -46.68
N ALA A 183 87.56 18.95 -45.42
CA ALA A 183 88.52 19.93 -44.89
C ALA A 183 89.99 19.45 -44.91
N LEU A 184 90.25 18.14 -45.02
CA LEU A 184 91.60 17.60 -45.22
C LEU A 184 92.00 17.57 -46.71
N ALA A 185 91.04 17.50 -47.64
CA ALA A 185 91.29 17.57 -49.07
C ALA A 185 91.54 19.02 -49.54
N ASP A 186 90.79 19.99 -49.01
CA ASP A 186 90.93 21.40 -49.37
C ASP A 186 92.27 22.03 -48.94
N ILE A 187 93.00 21.41 -47.99
CA ILE A 187 94.34 21.84 -47.57
C ILE A 187 95.39 21.61 -48.68
N GLU A 188 95.12 20.79 -49.69
CA GLU A 188 95.98 20.61 -50.88
C GLU A 188 95.58 21.52 -52.06
N GLY A 189 94.52 22.34 -51.92
CA GLY A 189 93.95 23.12 -53.01
C GLY A 189 93.45 24.51 -52.60
N GLN A 190 94.37 25.42 -52.27
CA GLN A 190 94.00 26.82 -51.98
C GLN A 190 94.92 27.85 -52.65
N ASP A 191 94.35 28.61 -53.60
CA ASP A 191 94.77 29.99 -53.89
C ASP A 191 93.55 30.85 -54.32
N VAL A 192 93.65 32.16 -54.04
CA VAL A 192 92.82 33.29 -54.49
C VAL A 192 91.44 33.54 -53.83
N SER A 193 91.52 34.24 -52.69
CA SER A 193 90.77 35.48 -52.31
C SER A 193 89.25 35.46 -52.01
N THR A 194 88.74 35.97 -50.86
CA THR A 194 88.56 37.39 -50.41
C THR A 194 87.89 38.33 -51.45
N ALA A 195 86.89 39.19 -51.13
CA ALA A 195 86.06 39.49 -49.93
C ALA A 195 84.77 40.25 -50.41
N ALA A 196 83.87 40.92 -49.64
CA ALA A 196 83.80 41.33 -48.22
C ALA A 196 82.34 41.67 -47.78
N GLN A 197 82.10 41.71 -46.45
CA GLN A 197 81.29 42.67 -45.64
C GLN A 197 79.90 43.15 -46.15
N ASN A 198 78.80 43.01 -45.39
CA ASN A 198 78.53 43.68 -44.11
C ASN A 198 77.46 42.98 -43.23
N GLU A 199 77.49 43.28 -41.93
CA GLU A 199 76.58 42.85 -40.83
C GLU A 199 75.88 44.10 -40.22
N PRO A 200 75.07 44.07 -39.13
CA PRO A 200 74.33 42.98 -38.45
C PRO A 200 72.88 43.37 -37.98
N VAL A 201 72.24 42.52 -37.15
CA VAL A 201 71.10 42.80 -36.21
C VAL A 201 69.72 42.97 -36.91
N ASP A 202 68.58 42.41 -36.45
CA ASP A 202 68.08 42.29 -35.07
C ASP A 202 67.20 41.04 -34.78
N GLU A 203 67.01 40.78 -33.49
CA GLU A 203 66.09 39.77 -32.92
C GLU A 203 64.62 40.21 -33.05
N VAL A 204 63.68 39.29 -33.36
CA VAL A 204 62.32 39.27 -32.78
C VAL A 204 61.79 37.83 -32.76
N GLU A 205 61.16 37.43 -31.65
CA GLU A 205 60.44 36.16 -31.47
C GLU A 205 59.19 36.03 -32.39
N GLU A 206 59.04 34.93 -33.13
CA GLU A 206 57.72 34.54 -33.65
C GLU A 206 56.99 33.58 -32.68
N LYS A 207 56.15 34.23 -31.87
CA LYS A 207 55.16 33.67 -30.94
C LYS A 207 54.07 32.88 -31.69
N PRO A 208 53.50 31.80 -31.11
CA PRO A 208 52.64 30.88 -31.85
C PRO A 208 51.31 31.49 -32.33
N VAL A 209 50.89 31.05 -33.52
CA VAL A 209 49.61 31.39 -34.16
C VAL A 209 48.42 31.00 -33.27
N ALA A 210 47.66 31.99 -32.84
CA ALA A 210 46.41 31.80 -32.12
C ALA A 210 45.28 31.40 -33.09
N VAL A 211 44.98 30.10 -33.18
CA VAL A 211 43.79 29.62 -33.87
C VAL A 211 42.55 29.92 -33.01
N GLN A 212 41.69 30.81 -33.48
CA GLN A 212 40.44 31.17 -32.82
C GLN A 212 39.46 29.99 -32.79
N SER A 213 39.22 29.43 -31.60
CA SER A 213 38.07 28.58 -31.33
C SER A 213 36.94 29.40 -30.72
N ASN A 214 35.86 29.57 -31.49
CA ASN A 214 34.64 30.23 -31.02
C ASN A 214 33.92 29.37 -29.97
N ILE A 215 34.34 29.45 -28.72
CA ILE A 215 33.55 28.97 -27.59
C ILE A 215 32.58 30.09 -27.22
N ALA A 216 31.29 29.84 -27.45
CA ALA A 216 30.22 30.75 -27.06
C ALA A 216 30.29 31.00 -25.55
N ARG A 217 30.67 32.22 -25.17
CA ARG A 217 30.63 32.71 -23.78
C ARG A 217 29.17 32.91 -23.39
N VAL A 218 28.50 31.81 -23.05
CA VAL A 218 27.23 31.87 -22.30
C VAL A 218 27.53 32.66 -21.04
N THR A 219 26.80 33.74 -20.88
CA THR A 219 26.81 34.60 -19.70
C THR A 219 26.68 33.73 -18.46
N PRO A 220 27.60 33.78 -17.48
CA PRO A 220 27.23 33.45 -16.13
C PRO A 220 26.21 34.51 -15.73
N ILE A 221 24.93 34.16 -15.81
CA ILE A 221 23.89 34.95 -15.15
C ILE A 221 24.33 35.04 -13.70
N VAL A 222 24.49 36.27 -13.22
CA VAL A 222 24.75 36.57 -11.83
C VAL A 222 23.51 36.11 -11.06
N ALA A 223 23.55 34.85 -10.59
CA ALA A 223 22.66 34.33 -9.57
C ALA A 223 23.14 34.89 -8.23
N ASP A 224 23.01 36.21 -8.07
CA ASP A 224 22.99 36.88 -6.78
C ASP A 224 21.70 36.45 -6.08
N ALA A 225 21.78 35.29 -5.44
CA ALA A 225 20.82 34.79 -4.49
C ALA A 225 21.64 34.31 -3.29
N ALA A 226 21.90 35.24 -2.37
CA ALA A 226 22.47 34.93 -1.06
C ALA A 226 21.76 33.70 -0.48
N GLY A 227 22.54 32.64 -0.24
CA GLY A 227 22.03 31.28 -0.18
C GLY A 227 21.19 30.96 1.05
N GLU A 228 19.91 31.33 1.04
CA GLU A 228 18.90 30.67 1.87
C GLU A 228 18.69 29.25 1.34
N MET A 229 19.55 28.33 1.80
CA MET A 229 19.34 26.90 1.63
C MET A 229 18.18 26.44 2.52
N VAL A 230 17.41 25.46 2.03
CA VAL A 230 16.36 24.83 2.83
C VAL A 230 17.01 24.00 3.93
N SER A 231 16.76 24.37 5.18
CA SER A 231 17.32 23.68 6.35
C SER A 231 16.87 22.21 6.40
N PRO A 232 17.72 21.24 6.80
CA PRO A 232 17.36 19.82 6.86
C PRO A 232 16.09 19.50 7.66
N GLU A 233 15.75 20.30 8.65
CA GLU A 233 14.53 20.18 9.48
C GLU A 233 13.25 20.40 8.66
N ILE A 234 13.29 21.27 7.65
CA ILE A 234 12.18 21.50 6.72
C ILE A 234 11.97 20.25 5.86
N PHE A 235 13.05 19.61 5.41
CA PHE A 235 12.96 18.36 4.67
C PHE A 235 12.45 17.20 5.53
N GLN A 236 12.95 17.04 6.76
CA GLN A 236 12.43 16.04 7.69
C GLN A 236 10.94 16.26 7.97
N ARG A 237 10.49 17.52 8.09
CA ARG A 237 9.06 17.83 8.21
C ARG A 237 8.25 17.45 6.98
N ILE A 238 8.72 17.80 5.77
CA ILE A 238 8.05 17.41 4.50
C ILE A 238 7.97 15.89 4.38
N ILE A 239 9.02 15.16 4.76
CA ILE A 239 9.07 13.70 4.76
C ILE A 239 8.04 13.12 5.74
N ASN A 240 7.95 13.65 6.96
CA ASN A 240 7.00 13.19 7.97
C ASN A 240 5.54 13.47 7.57
N GLU A 241 5.22 14.68 7.11
CA GLU A 241 3.86 15.03 6.66
C GLU A 241 3.45 14.22 5.41
N LEU A 242 4.39 13.94 4.50
CA LEU A 242 4.15 13.09 3.33
C LEU A 242 3.89 11.64 3.75
N ALA A 243 4.65 11.12 4.72
CA ALA A 243 4.48 9.78 5.27
C ALA A 243 3.10 9.61 5.93
N GLU A 244 2.70 10.56 6.78
CA GLU A 244 1.39 10.60 7.45
C GLU A 244 0.23 10.69 6.45
N VAL A 245 0.28 11.61 5.49
CA VAL A 245 -0.81 11.79 4.51
C VAL A 245 -0.95 10.58 3.59
N THR A 246 0.16 9.95 3.20
CA THR A 246 0.13 8.79 2.28
C THR A 246 -0.05 7.44 3.00
N ASN A 247 0.08 7.39 4.33
CA ASN A 247 0.21 6.17 5.13
C ASN A 247 1.40 5.30 4.70
N VAL A 248 2.50 5.91 4.26
CA VAL A 248 3.69 5.21 3.75
C VAL A 248 4.85 5.40 4.73
N MET A 249 5.67 4.35 4.90
CA MET A 249 6.87 4.40 5.76
C MET A 249 7.77 5.60 5.45
N ALA A 250 8.25 6.29 6.49
CA ALA A 250 9.07 7.50 6.36
C ALA A 250 10.30 7.36 5.44
N LEU A 251 10.88 6.15 5.34
CA LEU A 251 11.98 5.84 4.41
C LEU A 251 11.58 6.00 2.93
N LEU A 252 10.35 5.62 2.57
CA LEU A 252 9.84 5.78 1.21
C LEU A 252 9.43 7.24 0.96
N ALA A 253 8.80 7.91 1.91
CA ALA A 253 8.55 9.36 1.82
C ALA A 253 9.85 10.16 1.62
N SER A 254 10.92 9.80 2.35
CA SER A 254 12.27 10.32 2.14
C SER A 254 12.78 10.05 0.71
N LEU A 255 12.62 8.83 0.20
CA LEU A 255 13.02 8.49 -1.16
C LEU A 255 12.29 9.34 -2.22
N PHE A 256 10.98 9.59 -2.06
CA PHE A 256 10.22 10.47 -2.96
C PHE A 256 10.72 11.91 -2.93
N VAL A 257 11.00 12.46 -1.74
CA VAL A 257 11.56 13.82 -1.58
C VAL A 257 12.94 13.95 -2.26
N HIS A 258 13.84 12.97 -2.07
CA HIS A 258 15.15 12.96 -2.74
C HIS A 258 15.03 12.78 -4.26
N LYS A 259 14.13 11.91 -4.73
CA LYS A 259 13.82 11.71 -6.16
C LYS A 259 13.32 13.01 -6.79
N GLN A 260 12.41 13.73 -6.12
CA GLN A 260 11.85 14.97 -6.66
C GLN A 260 12.85 16.13 -6.63
N ALA A 261 13.68 16.25 -5.59
CA ALA A 261 14.79 17.20 -5.57
C ALA A 261 15.76 16.95 -6.73
N LYS A 262 16.14 15.69 -6.95
CA LYS A 262 17.01 15.27 -8.06
C LYS A 262 16.37 15.50 -9.43
N ALA A 263 15.06 15.33 -9.57
CA ALA A 263 14.32 15.63 -10.80
C ALA A 263 14.33 17.14 -11.14
N LEU A 264 14.43 18.00 -10.12
CA LEU A 264 14.63 19.45 -10.28
C LEU A 264 16.10 19.83 -10.58
N GLY A 265 17.03 18.87 -10.54
CA GLY A 265 18.48 19.08 -10.75
C GLY A 265 19.26 19.42 -9.48
N GLU A 266 18.62 19.38 -8.31
CA GLU A 266 19.19 19.80 -7.03
C GLU A 266 19.44 18.58 -6.11
N SER A 267 20.21 18.76 -5.02
CA SER A 267 20.23 17.79 -3.92
C SER A 267 19.57 18.35 -2.67
N VAL A 268 19.00 17.46 -1.85
CA VAL A 268 18.36 17.80 -0.58
C VAL A 268 19.34 18.51 0.38
N GLU A 269 20.64 18.19 0.36
CA GLU A 269 21.61 18.87 1.24
C GLU A 269 21.99 20.30 0.81
N LYS A 270 21.63 20.72 -0.40
CA LYS A 270 21.99 22.03 -0.98
C LYS A 270 20.84 22.71 -1.71
N PHE A 271 19.60 22.38 -1.32
CA PHE A 271 18.43 22.78 -2.07
C PHE A 271 18.09 24.27 -1.88
N PRO A 272 17.91 25.06 -2.95
CA PRO A 272 17.60 26.49 -2.85
C PRO A 272 16.14 26.73 -2.41
N ARG A 273 15.92 27.59 -1.42
CA ARG A 273 14.57 27.89 -0.87
C ARG A 273 13.60 28.44 -1.91
N THR A 274 14.10 29.16 -2.92
CA THR A 274 13.32 29.68 -4.06
C THR A 274 12.61 28.58 -4.85
N ARG A 275 13.15 27.36 -4.88
CA ARG A 275 12.59 26.21 -5.61
C ARG A 275 11.77 25.27 -4.73
N LEU A 276 11.60 25.58 -3.44
CA LEU A 276 10.78 24.80 -2.52
C LEU A 276 9.31 24.66 -2.99
N PRO A 277 8.68 25.68 -3.60
CA PRO A 277 7.34 25.52 -4.20
C PRO A 277 7.31 24.50 -5.35
N GLU A 278 8.35 24.45 -6.20
CA GLU A 278 8.46 23.47 -7.31
C GLU A 278 8.55 22.03 -6.76
N LEU A 279 9.31 21.85 -5.68
CA LEU A 279 9.44 20.56 -4.99
C LEU A 279 8.09 20.11 -4.43
N LEU A 280 7.41 20.98 -3.68
CA LEU A 280 6.12 20.68 -3.06
C LEU A 280 5.04 20.37 -4.10
N GLU A 281 5.01 21.12 -5.20
CA GLU A 281 4.08 20.87 -6.31
C GLU A 281 4.35 19.53 -7.01
N GLY A 282 5.61 19.11 -7.10
CA GLY A 282 5.99 17.78 -7.56
C GLY A 282 5.53 16.67 -6.62
N LEU A 283 5.71 16.84 -5.30
CA LEU A 283 5.29 15.87 -4.29
C LEU A 283 3.77 15.74 -4.20
N VAL A 284 3.03 16.85 -4.35
CA VAL A 284 1.57 16.85 -4.43
C VAL A 284 1.07 15.99 -5.59
N LYS A 285 1.75 16.00 -6.74
CA LYS A 285 1.39 15.17 -7.91
C LYS A 285 1.66 13.68 -7.75
N GLU A 286 2.55 13.28 -6.84
CA GLU A 286 2.77 11.87 -6.49
C GLU A 286 1.64 11.33 -5.57
N ILE A 287 0.91 12.21 -4.86
CA ILE A 287 -0.25 11.84 -4.04
C ILE A 287 -1.48 11.63 -4.93
N SER A 288 -1.98 10.40 -5.03
CA SER A 288 -3.05 10.03 -5.98
C SER A 288 -4.48 10.47 -5.59
N ASP A 289 -4.70 10.99 -4.39
CA ASP A 289 -6.02 11.35 -3.83
C ASP A 289 -6.09 12.86 -3.60
N GLU A 290 -7.02 13.53 -4.28
CA GLU A 290 -7.17 15.00 -4.25
C GLU A 290 -7.44 15.54 -2.83
N ASN A 291 -8.15 14.78 -1.98
CA ASN A 291 -8.39 15.20 -0.59
C ASN A 291 -7.09 15.18 0.20
N ARG A 292 -6.25 14.17 -0.02
CA ARG A 292 -4.92 14.06 0.59
C ARG A 292 -3.95 15.14 0.10
N GLN A 293 -4.05 15.54 -1.17
CA GLN A 293 -3.29 16.68 -1.69
C GLN A 293 -3.63 17.99 -0.95
N ILE A 294 -4.93 18.21 -0.67
CA ILE A 294 -5.41 19.36 0.10
C ILE A 294 -4.92 19.28 1.56
N ASP A 295 -5.10 18.14 2.22
CA ASP A 295 -4.61 17.89 3.58
C ASP A 295 -3.11 18.13 3.73
N PHE A 296 -2.28 17.63 2.81
CA PHE A 296 -0.83 17.82 2.81
C PHE A 296 -0.44 19.30 2.71
N ARG A 297 -1.05 20.04 1.77
CA ARG A 297 -0.84 21.49 1.61
C ARG A 297 -1.28 22.25 2.87
N GLN A 298 -2.40 21.88 3.48
CA GLN A 298 -2.91 22.49 4.70
C GLN A 298 -2.01 22.23 5.91
N ARG A 299 -1.56 20.99 6.12
CA ARG A 299 -0.67 20.63 7.24
C ARG A 299 0.69 21.33 7.13
N LEU A 300 1.28 21.39 5.93
CA LEU A 300 2.51 22.15 5.71
C LEU A 300 2.33 23.64 6.03
N ALA A 301 1.24 24.26 5.56
CA ALA A 301 0.94 25.67 5.83
C ALA A 301 0.70 25.95 7.33
N GLN A 302 -0.04 25.09 8.03
CA GLN A 302 -0.25 25.18 9.47
C GLN A 302 1.07 25.02 10.25
N SER A 303 1.90 24.05 9.87
CA SER A 303 3.21 23.84 10.50
C SER A 303 4.14 25.05 10.34
N ALA A 304 4.07 25.75 9.20
CA ALA A 304 4.88 26.94 8.94
C ALA A 304 4.48 28.11 9.85
N GLN A 305 3.19 28.30 10.12
CA GLN A 305 2.68 29.34 11.03
C GLN A 305 3.07 29.09 12.50
N ILE A 306 3.20 27.82 12.91
CA ILE A 306 3.60 27.44 14.29
C ILE A 306 5.09 27.72 14.56
N THR A 307 5.91 27.95 13.52
CA THR A 307 7.38 28.14 13.67
C THR A 307 7.83 29.60 13.49
N LEU A 308 6.90 30.56 13.59
CA LEU A 308 7.12 32.01 13.39
C LEU A 308 6.57 32.88 14.55
N ASN A 309 6.25 32.26 15.70
CA ASN A 309 5.91 32.90 16.98
C ASN A 309 6.89 32.42 18.07
#